data_AF-A0AAW0WIM8-F1
#
_entry.id   AF-A0AAW0WIM8-F1
#
_cell.length_a   1.000
_cell.length_b   1.000
_cell.length_c   1.000
_cell.angle_alpha   90.00
_cell.angle_beta   90.00
_cell.angle_gamma   90.00
#
_symmetry.space_group_name_H-M   'P 1'
#
loop_
_entity.id
_entity.type
_entity.pdbx_description
1 polymer ?
#
loop_
_entity_poly.entity_id
_entity_poly.type
_entity_poly.pdbx_seq_one_letter_code
_entity_poly.pdbx_strand_id
1 'polypeptide(L)'
;MGPLRGLPLVEQERTTAAVFDVKQRLVLNHFLKKHGAENGLPRLETLGIRTLKEAVYMVDAFPLEFNDDKDDQLNTLLHSLPRDKKELDQLSEEIWIEIAKMYNLPSARGWNLYN
;
A
#
# COMPACT_ATOMS: atom_id res chain seq x y z
N MET A 1 10.92 -10.58 16.55
CA MET A 1 10.12 -9.44 17.04
C MET A 1 9.73 -9.74 18.47
N GLY A 2 10.33 -9.08 19.46
CA GLY A 2 9.95 -9.25 20.87
C GLY A 2 8.69 -8.47 21.22
N PRO A 3 7.99 -8.81 22.31
CA PRO A 3 6.75 -8.13 22.71
C PRO A 3 7.00 -6.67 23.05
N LEU A 4 6.07 -5.80 22.66
CA LEU A 4 6.05 -4.39 23.05
C LEU A 4 5.79 -4.32 24.57
N ARG A 5 6.80 -3.92 25.34
CA ARG A 5 6.73 -3.89 26.81
C ARG A 5 5.53 -3.06 27.29
N GLY A 6 4.58 -3.71 27.98
CA GLY A 6 3.53 -3.04 28.75
C GLY A 6 2.09 -3.17 28.24
N LEU A 7 1.86 -3.73 27.04
CA LEU A 7 0.50 -3.93 26.51
C LEU A 7 0.02 -5.37 26.70
N PRO A 8 -1.26 -5.60 27.06
CA PRO A 8 -1.90 -6.91 26.99
C PRO A 8 -1.73 -7.53 25.60
N LEU A 9 -1.55 -8.85 25.52
CA LEU A 9 -1.36 -9.58 24.25
C LEU A 9 -2.44 -9.25 23.20
N VAL A 10 -3.69 -9.15 23.64
CA VAL A 10 -4.85 -8.80 22.78
C VAL A 10 -4.73 -7.39 22.18
N GLU A 11 -4.20 -6.43 22.95
CA GLU A 11 -3.98 -5.07 22.45
C GLU A 11 -2.81 -5.02 21.48
N GLN A 12 -1.74 -5.80 21.72
CA GLN A 12 -0.62 -5.92 20.77
C GLN A 12 -1.06 -6.52 19.43
N GLU A 13 -1.91 -7.55 19.44
CA GLU A 13 -2.46 -8.16 18.23
C GLU A 13 -3.32 -7.15 17.44
N ARG A 14 -4.20 -6.42 18.13
CA ARG A 14 -5.02 -5.36 17.52
C ARG A 14 -4.19 -4.24 16.93
N THR A 15 -3.18 -3.76 17.66
CA THR A 15 -2.26 -2.73 17.16
C THR A 15 -1.49 -3.23 15.95
N THR A 16 -1.01 -4.47 15.98
CA THR A 16 -0.27 -5.07 14.86
C THR A 16 -1.14 -5.18 13.61
N ALA A 17 -2.39 -5.62 13.76
CA ALA A 17 -3.36 -5.68 12.68
C ALA A 17 -3.68 -4.29 12.11
N ALA A 18 -3.93 -3.31 12.97
CA ALA A 18 -4.20 -1.93 12.54
C ALA A 18 -3.00 -1.31 11.79
N VAL A 19 -1.77 -1.53 12.28
CA VAL A 19 -0.55 -1.07 11.61
C VAL A 19 -0.39 -1.75 10.25
N PHE A 20 -0.68 -3.05 10.17
CA PHE A 20 -0.65 -3.78 8.91
C PHE A 20 -1.65 -3.19 7.90
N ASP A 21 -2.90 -2.95 8.29
CA ASP A 21 -3.93 -2.38 7.42
C ASP A 21 -3.55 -0.98 6.93
N VAL A 22 -3.04 -0.12 7.82
CA VAL A 22 -2.54 1.21 7.46
C VAL A 22 -1.40 1.10 6.45
N LYS A 23 -0.44 0.18 6.67
CA LYS A 23 0.64 -0.07 5.72
C LYS A 23 0.10 -0.50 4.35
N GLN A 24 -0.83 -1.46 4.32
CA GLN A 24 -1.42 -1.95 3.07
C GLN A 24 -2.16 -0.84 2.31
N ARG A 25 -2.87 0.04 3.00
CA ARG A 25 -3.57 1.18 2.39
C ARG A 25 -2.60 2.22 1.83
N LEU A 26 -1.52 2.52 2.57
CA LEU A 26 -0.48 3.44 2.10
C LEU A 26 0.23 2.90 0.86
N VAL A 27 0.56 1.60 0.84
CA VAL A 27 1.18 0.95 -0.32
C VAL A 27 0.27 1.01 -1.54
N LEU A 28 -1.02 0.70 -1.38
CA LEU A 28 -2.00 0.80 -2.48
C LEU A 28 -2.08 2.22 -3.04
N ASN A 29 -2.22 3.23 -2.16
CA ASN A 29 -2.30 4.62 -2.59
C ASN A 29 -1.02 5.09 -3.31
N HIS A 30 0.15 4.75 -2.77
CA HIS A 30 1.44 5.06 -3.39
C HIS A 30 1.57 4.43 -4.77
N PHE A 31 1.20 3.15 -4.89
CA PHE A 31 1.21 2.44 -6.16
C PHE A 31 0.32 3.12 -7.20
N LEU A 32 -0.93 3.43 -6.86
CA LEU A 32 -1.86 4.11 -7.77
C LEU A 32 -1.31 5.47 -8.23
N LYS A 33 -0.78 6.27 -7.30
CA LYS A 33 -0.19 7.58 -7.61
C LYS A 33 1.05 7.46 -8.51
N LYS A 34 1.93 6.49 -8.24
CA LYS A 34 3.15 6.23 -9.04
C LYS A 34 2.81 5.92 -10.50
N HIS A 35 1.65 5.33 -10.74
CA HIS A 35 1.17 4.96 -12.08
C HIS A 35 0.09 5.91 -12.64
N GLY A 36 -0.12 7.08 -12.03
CA GLY A 36 -1.03 8.11 -12.51
C GLY A 36 -2.52 7.75 -12.43
N ALA A 37 -2.87 6.84 -11.52
CA ALA A 37 -4.22 6.35 -11.28
C ALA A 37 -4.75 6.76 -9.90
N GLU A 38 -4.30 7.88 -9.33
CA GLU A 38 -4.74 8.35 -8.00
C GLU A 38 -6.26 8.55 -7.90
N ASN A 39 -6.92 8.88 -9.00
CA ASN A 39 -8.38 9.01 -9.07
C ASN A 39 -9.12 7.67 -8.98
N GLY A 40 -8.41 6.55 -9.09
CA GLY A 40 -8.97 5.20 -8.91
C GLY A 40 -9.22 4.85 -7.45
N LEU A 41 -8.54 5.50 -6.50
CA LEU A 41 -8.68 5.16 -5.07
C LEU A 41 -10.11 5.37 -4.54
N PRO A 42 -10.80 6.50 -4.79
CA PRO A 42 -12.20 6.66 -4.41
C PRO A 42 -13.12 5.57 -4.98
N ARG A 43 -12.89 5.13 -6.23
CA ARG A 43 -13.67 4.04 -6.85
C ARG A 43 -13.45 2.73 -6.10
N LEU A 44 -12.20 2.37 -5.81
CA LEU A 44 -11.88 1.18 -5.01
C LEU A 44 -12.56 1.24 -3.63
N GLU A 45 -12.56 2.40 -2.98
CA GLU A 45 -13.21 2.57 -1.67
C GLU A 45 -14.74 2.36 -1.74
N THR A 46 -15.40 2.77 -2.83
CA THR A 46 -16.84 2.49 -3.03
C THR A 46 -17.15 1.01 -3.21
N LEU A 47 -16.19 0.24 -3.72
CA LEU A 47 -16.26 -1.23 -3.84
C LEU A 47 -15.85 -1.95 -2.54
N GLY A 48 -15.58 -1.19 -1.47
CA GLY A 48 -15.13 -1.72 -0.18
C GLY A 48 -13.64 -2.08 -0.14
N ILE A 49 -12.87 -1.74 -1.18
CA ILE A 49 -11.44 -2.06 -1.31
C ILE A 49 -10.62 -0.92 -0.71
N ARG A 50 -9.94 -1.19 0.39
CA ARG A 50 -9.19 -0.17 1.15
C ARG A 50 -7.72 -0.52 1.31
N THR A 51 -7.39 -1.79 1.15
CA THR A 51 -6.05 -2.34 1.31
C THR A 51 -5.57 -2.96 0.01
N LEU A 52 -4.26 -3.00 -0.17
CA LEU A 52 -3.66 -3.73 -1.28
C LEU A 52 -4.10 -5.20 -1.31
N LYS A 53 -4.15 -5.86 -0.15
CA LYS A 53 -4.61 -7.25 -0.03
C LYS A 53 -6.03 -7.44 -0.59
N GLU A 54 -6.96 -6.56 -0.24
CA GLU A 54 -8.33 -6.61 -0.78
C GLU A 54 -8.34 -6.36 -2.29
N ALA A 55 -7.52 -5.44 -2.79
CA ALA A 55 -7.45 -5.14 -4.21
C ALA A 55 -6.95 -6.36 -5.00
N VAL A 56 -5.87 -7.02 -4.55
CA VAL A 56 -5.37 -8.26 -5.16
C VAL A 56 -6.45 -9.34 -5.15
N TYR A 57 -7.10 -9.55 -4.00
CA TYR A 57 -8.16 -10.55 -3.87
C TYR A 57 -9.33 -10.28 -4.81
N MET A 58 -9.80 -9.03 -4.89
CA MET A 58 -10.96 -8.68 -5.71
C MET A 58 -10.69 -8.82 -7.21
N VAL A 59 -9.48 -8.48 -7.65
CA VAL A 59 -9.05 -8.69 -9.05
C VAL A 59 -9.06 -10.16 -9.42
N ASP A 60 -8.56 -11.01 -8.51
CA ASP A 60 -8.47 -12.45 -8.76
C ASP A 60 -9.85 -13.14 -8.64
N ALA A 61 -10.71 -12.69 -7.73
CA ALA A 61 -12.03 -13.29 -7.47
C ALA A 61 -13.15 -12.78 -8.39
N PHE A 62 -13.10 -11.51 -8.80
CA PHE A 62 -14.17 -10.83 -9.55
C PHE A 62 -13.61 -9.99 -10.70
N PRO A 63 -12.93 -10.60 -11.70
CA PRO A 63 -12.30 -9.87 -12.80
C PRO A 63 -13.29 -9.05 -13.66
N LEU A 64 -14.57 -9.42 -13.64
CA LEU A 64 -15.62 -8.74 -14.42
C LEU A 64 -16.13 -7.43 -13.78
N GLU A 65 -15.96 -7.25 -12.46
CA GLU A 65 -16.38 -6.02 -11.75
C GLU A 65 -15.54 -4.79 -12.15
N PHE A 66 -14.38 -5.03 -12.77
CA PHE A 66 -13.45 -3.99 -13.21
C PHE A 66 -13.41 -3.82 -14.73
N ASN A 67 -14.27 -4.54 -15.47
CA ASN A 67 -14.26 -4.59 -16.93
C ASN A 67 -15.11 -3.48 -17.59
N ASP A 68 -15.13 -2.30 -16.97
CA ASP A 68 -15.92 -1.16 -17.39
C ASP A 68 -15.03 -0.28 -18.29
N ASP A 69 -15.37 -0.14 -19.59
CA ASP A 69 -14.54 0.46 -20.66
C ASP A 69 -13.95 1.86 -20.34
N LYS A 70 -14.45 2.53 -19.30
CA LYS A 70 -13.95 3.84 -18.84
C LYS A 70 -12.66 3.76 -18.04
N ASP A 71 -12.28 2.57 -17.56
CA ASP A 71 -11.18 2.38 -16.59
C ASP A 71 -10.20 1.27 -16.98
N ASP A 72 -10.01 1.00 -18.28
CA ASP A 72 -9.03 0.04 -18.79
C ASP A 72 -7.63 0.23 -18.19
N GLN A 73 -7.24 1.49 -17.95
CA GLN A 73 -5.97 1.83 -17.32
C GLN A 73 -5.92 1.37 -15.85
N LEU A 74 -6.98 1.61 -15.07
CA LEU A 74 -7.06 1.17 -13.68
C LEU A 74 -7.11 -0.36 -13.61
N ASN A 75 -7.92 -1.00 -14.47
CA ASN A 75 -8.03 -2.46 -14.52
C ASN A 75 -6.68 -3.12 -14.84
N THR A 76 -6.01 -2.66 -15.90
CA THR A 76 -4.66 -3.14 -16.27
C THR A 76 -3.67 -2.96 -15.12
N LEU A 77 -3.73 -1.80 -14.45
CA LEU A 77 -2.87 -1.49 -13.33
C LEU A 77 -3.14 -2.41 -12.13
N LEU A 78 -4.40 -2.69 -11.83
CA LEU A 78 -4.80 -3.60 -10.76
C LEU A 78 -4.29 -5.04 -10.98
N HIS A 79 -4.22 -5.50 -12.24
CA HIS A 79 -3.59 -6.78 -12.55
C HIS A 79 -2.07 -6.81 -12.32
N SER A 80 -1.43 -5.64 -12.36
CA SER A 80 -0.01 -5.46 -12.05
C SER A 80 0.30 -5.17 -10.59
N LEU A 81 -0.69 -5.30 -9.69
CA LEU A 81 -0.47 -5.09 -8.26
C LEU A 81 0.65 -6.00 -7.73
N PRO A 82 1.50 -5.47 -6.84
CA PRO A 82 2.58 -6.24 -6.25
C PRO A 82 2.04 -7.41 -5.43
N ARG A 83 2.43 -8.61 -5.81
CA ARG A 83 2.05 -9.87 -5.12
C ARG A 83 3.21 -10.45 -4.32
N ASP A 84 4.44 -10.11 -4.70
CA ASP A 84 5.64 -10.63 -4.09
C ASP A 84 6.13 -9.75 -2.94
N LYS A 85 6.61 -10.40 -1.87
CA LYS A 85 7.15 -9.73 -0.68
C LYS A 85 8.22 -8.68 -1.02
N LYS A 86 9.08 -8.97 -2.01
CA LYS A 86 10.18 -8.10 -2.42
C LYS A 86 9.67 -6.76 -2.98
N GLU A 87 8.64 -6.79 -3.82
CA GLU A 87 8.04 -5.58 -4.41
C GLU A 87 7.34 -4.74 -3.34
N LEU A 88 6.67 -5.40 -2.38
CA LEU A 88 6.05 -4.74 -1.24
C LEU A 88 7.08 -4.05 -0.35
N ASP A 89 8.20 -4.71 -0.08
CA ASP A 89 9.28 -4.14 0.73
C ASP A 89 9.90 -2.93 0.01
N GLN A 90 10.08 -2.99 -1.30
CA GLN A 90 10.56 -1.87 -2.11
C GLN A 90 9.58 -0.68 -2.11
N LEU A 91 8.29 -0.90 -2.31
CA LEU A 91 7.29 0.17 -2.23
C LEU A 91 7.20 0.77 -0.83
N SER A 92 7.35 -0.05 0.21
CA SER A 92 7.38 0.42 1.59
C SER A 92 8.59 1.31 1.86
N GLU A 93 9.75 0.96 1.31
CA GLU A 93 10.98 1.74 1.42
C GLU A 93 10.87 3.07 0.67
N GLU A 94 10.29 3.07 -0.54
CA GLU A 94 9.98 4.29 -1.30
C GLU A 94 9.10 5.25 -0.49
N ILE A 95 8.01 4.75 0.10
CA ILE A 95 7.12 5.55 0.96
C ILE A 95 7.89 6.13 2.15
N TRP A 96 8.74 5.33 2.79
CA TRP A 96 9.54 5.80 3.91
C TRP A 96 10.52 6.89 3.50
N ILE A 97 11.18 6.75 2.34
CA ILE A 97 12.06 7.79 1.79
C ILE A 97 11.28 9.08 1.54
N GLU A 98 10.08 9.01 0.96
CA GLU A 98 9.23 10.18 0.73
C GLU A 98 8.84 10.88 2.04
N ILE A 99 8.40 10.12 3.05
CA ILE A 99 8.09 10.65 4.38
C ILE A 99 9.33 11.28 5.00
N ALA A 100 10.46 10.59 4.96
CA ALA A 100 11.69 11.08 5.54
C ALA A 100 12.16 12.38 4.87
N LYS A 101 11.97 12.53 3.56
CA LYS A 101 12.21 13.78 2.83
C LYS A 101 11.25 14.90 3.26
N MET A 102 9.94 14.63 3.33
CA MET A 102 8.93 15.62 3.73
C MET A 102 9.17 16.19 5.13
N TYR A 103 9.60 15.33 6.07
CA TYR A 103 9.85 15.73 7.46
C TYR A 103 11.33 16.06 7.75
N ASN A 104 12.18 16.15 6.71
CA ASN A 104 13.62 16.41 6.82
C ASN A 104 14.32 15.53 7.88
N LEU A 105 13.92 14.25 7.95
CA LEU A 105 14.45 13.33 8.95
C LEU A 105 15.92 13.01 8.65
N PRO A 106 16.80 12.87 9.66
CA PRO A 106 18.22 12.55 9.46
C PRO A 106 18.45 11.26 8.65
N SER A 107 17.56 10.28 8.78
CA SER A 107 17.57 9.03 8.01
C SER A 107 17.37 9.22 6.50
N ALA A 108 16.80 10.34 6.05
CA ALA A 108 16.71 10.69 4.62
C ALA A 108 18.07 11.10 4.03
N ARG A 109 18.98 11.63 4.86
CA ARG A 109 20.28 12.18 4.40
C ARG A 109 21.31 11.09 4.10
N GLY A 110 21.16 9.90 4.68
CA GLY A 110 22.05 8.77 4.41
C GLY A 110 21.89 8.17 3.01
N TRP A 111 20.73 8.34 2.36
CA TRP A 111 20.46 7.85 1.01
C TRP A 111 20.88 8.81 -0.11
N ASN A 112 21.11 10.09 0.20
CA ASN A 112 21.59 11.09 -0.77
C ASN A 112 23.11 11.05 -1.00
N LEU A 113 23.85 10.10 -0.40
CA LEU A 113 25.31 9.99 -0.54
C LEU A 113 25.77 8.99 -1.61
N TYR A 114 24.85 8.38 -2.38
CA TYR A 114 25.16 7.42 -3.45
C TYR A 114 24.43 7.73 -4.78
N ASN A 115 24.50 8.98 -5.24
CA ASN A 115 24.29 9.31 -6.66
C ASN A 115 25.57 9.91 -7.23
#